data_AF-A0A944VFM7-F1
#
_entry.id   AF-A0A944VFM7-F1
#
_cell.length_a   1.000
_cell.length_b   1.000
_cell.length_c   1.000
_cell.angle_alpha   90.00
_cell.angle_beta   90.00
_cell.angle_gamma   90.00
#
_symmetry.space_group_name_H-M   'P 1'
#
loop_
_entity.id
_entity.type
_entity.pdbx_description
1 polymer ?
#
loop_
_entity_poly.entity_id
_entity_poly.type
_entity_poly.pdbx_seq_one_letter_code
_entity_poly.pdbx_strand_id
1 'polypeptide(L)' 'MHSPLEQKPDYLVCICMGVMHSEVVTAIKDGATTFADLSDILGVGTGCNSCIEEVHDIVREELEK' A
#
# COMPACT_ATOMS: atom_id res chain seq x y z
N MET A 1 22.10 -7.86 10.09
CA MET A 1 21.03 -8.00 11.11
C MET A 1 20.21 -6.72 11.05
N HIS A 2 19.15 -6.69 10.26
CA HIS A 2 18.23 -5.55 10.34
C HIS A 2 17.38 -5.77 11.59
N SER A 3 17.46 -4.84 12.54
CA SER A 3 16.71 -4.88 13.78
C SER A 3 15.21 -4.88 13.45
N PRO A 4 14.40 -5.82 13.99
CA PRO A 4 12.96 -5.90 13.70
C PRO A 4 12.14 -4.71 14.23
N LEU A 5 12.77 -3.74 14.91
CA LEU A 5 12.14 -2.55 15.48
C LEU A 5 12.36 -1.27 14.65
N GLU A 6 13.08 -1.35 13.53
CA GLU A 6 13.54 -0.17 12.79
C GLU A 6 12.70 0.16 11.54
N GLN A 7 11.64 -0.59 11.29
CA GLN A 7 10.68 -0.28 10.25
C GLN A 7 9.52 0.50 10.89
N LYS A 8 9.21 1.69 10.35
CA LYS A 8 8.05 2.52 10.72
C LYS A 8 6.86 1.61 11.05
N PRO A 9 6.05 1.90 12.09
CA PRO A 9 4.93 1.06 12.44
C PRO A 9 4.03 0.90 11.22
N ASP A 10 3.92 -0.35 10.77
CA ASP A 10 3.03 -0.73 9.70
C ASP A 10 1.60 -0.35 10.11
N TYR A 11 0.94 0.44 9.28
CA TYR A 11 -0.40 0.90 9.56
C TYR A 11 -1.38 0.36 8.51
N LEU A 12 -2.64 0.30 8.92
CA LEU A 12 -3.71 -0.24 8.10
C LEU A 12 -4.17 0.81 7.08
N VAL A 13 -3.87 0.57 5.81
CA VAL A 13 -4.24 1.47 4.70
C VAL A 13 -5.69 1.21 4.27
N CYS A 14 -6.04 -0.07 4.06
CA CYS A 14 -7.41 -0.46 3.71
C CYS A 14 -8.05 -1.24 4.85
N ILE A 15 -8.97 -0.59 5.57
CA ILE A 15 -9.76 -1.26 6.61
C ILE A 15 -10.69 -2.34 6.05
N CYS A 16 -11.17 -2.16 4.83
CA CYS A 16 -12.17 -3.03 4.21
C CYS A 16 -11.56 -4.37 3.77
N MET A 17 -10.33 -4.34 3.26
CA MET A 17 -9.60 -5.53 2.80
C MET A 17 -8.51 -5.99 3.78
N GLY A 18 -8.27 -5.26 4.87
CA GLY A 18 -7.22 -5.61 5.83
C GLY A 18 -5.80 -5.32 5.33
N VAL A 19 -5.63 -4.44 4.34
CA VAL A 19 -4.35 -4.22 3.66
C VAL A 19 -3.48 -3.24 4.45
N MET A 20 -2.25 -3.66 4.75
CA MET A 20 -1.27 -2.85 5.46
C MET A 20 -0.37 -2.05 4.50
N HIS A 21 0.24 -0.99 5.01
CA HIS A 21 1.16 -0.15 4.23
C HIS A 21 2.34 -0.96 3.65
N SER A 22 2.93 -1.88 4.41
CA SER A 22 3.97 -2.79 3.90
C SER A 22 3.52 -3.62 2.72
N GLU A 23 2.27 -4.08 2.69
CA GLU A 23 1.74 -4.87 1.58
C GLU A 23 1.64 -4.02 0.31
N VAL A 24 1.19 -2.78 0.44
CA VAL A 24 1.18 -1.80 -0.66
C VAL A 24 2.59 -1.55 -1.19
N VAL A 25 3.55 -1.26 -0.31
CA VAL A 25 4.95 -1.04 -0.69
C VAL A 25 5.58 -2.29 -1.31
N THR A 26 5.25 -3.47 -0.79
CA THR A 26 5.75 -4.75 -1.33
C THR A 26 5.21 -4.98 -2.74
N ALA A 27 3.92 -4.73 -2.97
CA ALA A 27 3.33 -4.82 -4.30
C ALA A 27 3.97 -3.81 -5.26
N ILE A 28 4.23 -2.56 -4.83
CA ILE A 28 4.94 -1.56 -5.65
C ILE A 28 6.34 -2.06 -6.04
N LYS A 29 7.08 -2.66 -5.10
CA LYS A 29 8.40 -3.25 -5.35
C LYS A 29 8.36 -4.46 -6.29
N ASP A 30 7.25 -5.19 -6.30
CA ASP A 30 7.03 -6.33 -7.21
C ASP A 30 6.69 -5.88 -8.64
N GLY A 31 6.29 -4.61 -8.81
CA GLY A 31 6.01 -3.99 -10.10
C GLY A 31 4.67 -3.26 -10.17
N ALA A 32 3.86 -3.28 -9.10
CA ALA A 32 2.55 -2.63 -9.03
C ALA A 32 2.70 -1.11 -8.88
N THR A 33 3.01 -0.44 -9.99
CA THR A 33 3.27 1.01 -10.04
C THR A 33 2.02 1.86 -10.24
N THR A 34 0.83 1.25 -10.22
CA THR A 34 -0.43 1.99 -10.40
C THR A 34 -1.47 1.55 -9.37
N PHE A 35 -2.37 2.47 -9.02
CA PHE A 35 -3.51 2.15 -8.15
C PHE A 35 -4.35 0.99 -8.69
N ALA A 36 -4.51 0.89 -10.02
CA ALA A 36 -5.26 -0.19 -10.64
C ALA A 36 -4.63 -1.56 -10.38
N ASP A 37 -3.29 -1.64 -10.47
CA ASP A 37 -2.53 -2.86 -10.20
C ASP A 37 -2.64 -3.27 -8.72
N LEU A 38 -2.51 -2.29 -7.82
CA LEU A 38 -2.73 -2.51 -6.38
C LEU A 38 -4.17 -2.91 -6.06
N SER A 39 -5.15 -2.36 -6.77
CA SER A 39 -6.56 -2.72 -6.62
C SER A 39 -6.82 -4.15 -7.08
N ASP A 40 -6.15 -4.60 -8.15
CA ASP A 40 -6.27 -5.98 -8.66
C ASP A 40 -5.59 -6.99 -7.73
N ILE A 41 -4.39 -6.67 -7.22
CA ILE A 41 -3.59 -7.55 -6.37
C ILE A 41 -4.11 -7.60 -4.93
N LEU A 42 -4.35 -6.43 -4.33
CA LEU A 42 -4.67 -6.28 -2.90
C LEU A 42 -6.15 -6.01 -2.65
N GLY A 43 -6.95 -5.73 -3.70
CA GLY A 43 -8.37 -5.41 -3.56
C GLY A 43 -8.64 -4.00 -3.02
N VAL A 44 -7.63 -3.15 -2.88
CA VAL A 44 -7.78 -1.81 -2.30
C VAL A 44 -8.76 -0.96 -3.13
N GLY A 45 -9.60 -0.18 -2.42
CA GLY A 45 -10.58 0.71 -3.06
C GLY A 45 -11.86 0.05 -3.61
N THR A 46 -11.99 -1.28 -3.54
CA THR A 46 -13.18 -2.00 -4.01
C THR A 46 -14.36 -2.00 -3.02
N GLY A 47 -14.09 -1.72 -1.74
CA GLY A 47 -15.09 -1.68 -0.67
C GLY A 47 -15.57 -0.24 -0.37
N CYS A 48 -15.13 0.27 0.78
CA CYS A 48 -15.53 1.58 1.30
C CYS A 48 -14.89 2.78 0.62
N ASN A 49 -13.98 2.60 -0.35
CA ASN A 49 -13.25 3.63 -1.10
C ASN A 49 -12.47 4.70 -0.27
N SER A 50 -12.47 4.64 1.06
CA SER A 50 -11.78 5.59 1.93
C SER A 50 -10.25 5.54 1.81
N CYS A 51 -9.69 4.41 1.40
CA CYS A 51 -8.25 4.23 1.25
C CYS A 51 -7.71 4.70 -0.11
N ILE A 52 -8.57 5.10 -1.06
CA ILE A 52 -8.14 5.37 -2.45
C ILE A 52 -7.13 6.53 -2.50
N GLU A 53 -7.43 7.64 -1.84
CA GLU A 53 -6.56 8.81 -1.80
C GLU A 53 -5.20 8.48 -1.18
N GLU A 54 -5.20 7.76 -0.06
CA GLU A 54 -3.98 7.36 0.64
C GLU A 54 -3.12 6.40 -0.19
N VAL A 55 -3.72 5.40 -0.85
CA VAL A 55 -2.99 4.50 -1.75
C VAL A 55 -2.37 5.27 -2.92
N HIS A 56 -3.09 6.24 -3.50
CA HIS A 56 -2.55 7.09 -4.55
C HIS A 56 -1.36 7.91 -4.09
N ASP A 57 -1.41 8.45 -2.87
CA ASP A 57 -0.31 9.21 -2.28
C ASP A 57 0.91 8.32 -2.02
N ILE A 58 0.72 7.12 -1.47
CA ILE A 58 1.79 6.13 -1.27
C ILE A 58 2.46 5.74 -2.60
N VAL A 59 1.67 5.43 -3.64
CA VAL A 59 2.21 5.09 -4.97
C VAL A 59 3.04 6.24 -5.51
N ARG A 60 2.54 7.46 -5.37
CA ARG A 60 3.24 8.65 -5.83
C ARG A 60 4.54 8.89 -5.06
N GLU A 61 4.52 8.81 -3.74
CA GLU A 61 5.71 8.94 -2.89
C GLU A 61 6.77 7.88 -3.22
N GLU A 62 6.36 6.63 -3.45
CA GLU A 62 7.29 5.53 -3.76
C GLU A 62 7.83 5.58 -5.20
N LEU A 63 7.11 6.19 -6.15
CA LEU A 63 7.58 6.40 -7.51
C LEU A 63 8.42 7.68 -7.69
N GLU A 64 8.19 8.70 -6.86
CA GLU A 64 8.99 9.93 -6.84
C GLU A 64 10.25 9.81 -5.97
N LYS A 65 10.44 8.69 -5.26
CA LYS A 65 11.65 8.34 -4.50
C LYS A 65 12.78 7.78 -5.37
#